data_AF-A0A9D2LN18-F1
#
_entry.id   AF-A0A9D2LN18-F1
#
_cell.length_a   1.000
_cell.length_b   1.000
_cell.length_c   1.000
_cell.angle_alpha   90.00
_cell.angle_beta   90.00
_cell.angle_gamma   90.00
#
_symmetry.space_group_name_H-M   'P 1'
#
loop_
_entity.id
_entity.type
_entity.pdbx_description
1 polymer ?
#
loop_
_entity_poly.entity_id
_entity_poly.type
_entity_poly.pdbx_seq_one_letter_code
_entity_poly.pdbx_strand_id
1 'polypeptide(L)'
;MKEQDVSELCRQVNQVVKQAVEYAQSPQFQDTIQQGVQKTVNGVKKTVGNFTAGMRQQPPYQPPNFYPGGNYRQRVKPHVRPTVRPPIYPNYNTPPVYPQTGRPQVVAKSAKTGPSKGTGLFVLGGICTFVFFVILATMLGDFLISPISMLEDLSGNVIALVLFAGGAGVSFVAGAKSRGRFQRGSRYWGILQGRTICPVAELASGTNRSKEFVIKDMQKMADKHLLPPSYLDSKKENLIFGYDAYQKYLKEEQQREAARQKAEAENRKRSPEVNEMLREGFEYIRQIREANEAIPGVEVSEKLDRLEDVVGKIFLHVERHPGKLPEIRKLMQYYLPTTLKLVNAYREFEEQSLQGENIDQTKREICDTLDTINVAFANLLDGLFEDDAMDVSADISVLETMFAQEGLTGHDFRRSGFSEQEKTGDQSEDNQPLQ
;
A
#
# COMPACT_ATOMS: atom_id res chain seq x y z
N MET A 1 72.52 9.17 -43.73
CA MET A 1 71.51 8.66 -44.68
C MET A 1 71.37 9.69 -45.78
N LYS A 2 71.51 9.27 -47.04
CA LYS A 2 71.61 10.17 -48.21
C LYS A 2 70.20 10.66 -48.57
N GLU A 3 70.05 11.92 -49.00
CA GLU A 3 68.77 12.52 -49.44
C GLU A 3 67.99 11.69 -50.48
N GLN A 4 68.68 10.79 -51.20
CA GLN A 4 68.08 9.88 -52.17
C GLN A 4 67.12 8.86 -51.54
N ASP A 5 67.40 8.33 -50.34
CA ASP A 5 66.54 7.32 -49.68
C ASP A 5 65.21 7.91 -49.20
N VAL A 6 65.23 9.16 -48.73
CA VAL A 6 64.03 9.84 -48.22
C VAL A 6 63.09 10.23 -49.35
N SER A 7 63.64 10.62 -50.51
CA SER A 7 62.85 10.94 -51.70
C SER A 7 62.17 9.70 -52.28
N GLU A 8 62.85 8.55 -52.25
CA GLU A 8 62.32 7.27 -52.71
C GLU A 8 61.21 6.75 -51.79
N LEU A 9 61.39 6.87 -50.47
CA LEU A 9 60.36 6.55 -49.49
C LEU A 9 59.12 7.45 -49.64
N CYS A 10 59.31 8.76 -49.81
CA CYS A 10 58.22 9.71 -50.04
C CYS A 10 57.45 9.42 -51.34
N ARG A 11 58.12 8.93 -52.39
CA ARG A 11 57.45 8.48 -53.61
C ARG A 11 56.63 7.23 -53.40
N GLN A 12 57.17 6.23 -52.69
CA GLN A 12 56.46 4.98 -52.39
C GLN A 12 55.22 5.24 -51.53
N VAL A 13 55.35 6.05 -50.47
CA VAL A 13 54.21 6.41 -49.62
C VAL A 13 53.13 7.14 -50.42
N ASN A 14 53.50 8.09 -51.27
CA ASN A 14 52.53 8.78 -52.11
C ASN A 14 51.86 7.87 -53.15
N GLN A 15 52.56 6.87 -53.67
CA GLN A 15 51.95 5.86 -54.55
C GLN A 15 50.96 4.98 -53.81
N VAL A 16 51.30 4.50 -52.62
CA VAL A 16 50.40 3.68 -51.80
C VAL A 16 49.16 4.47 -51.37
N VAL A 17 49.33 5.73 -50.98
CA VAL A 17 48.21 6.61 -50.62
C VAL A 17 47.32 6.87 -51.84
N LYS A 18 47.89 7.13 -53.02
CA LYS A 18 47.09 7.29 -54.25
C LYS A 18 46.32 6.03 -54.61
N GLN A 19 46.93 4.87 -54.51
CA GLN A 19 46.26 3.58 -54.77
C GLN A 19 45.13 3.31 -53.78
N ALA A 20 45.32 3.62 -52.50
CA ALA A 20 44.28 3.48 -51.49
C ALA A 20 43.08 4.43 -51.74
N VAL A 21 43.35 5.66 -52.17
CA VAL A 21 42.31 6.64 -52.52
C VAL A 21 41.56 6.24 -53.79
N GLU A 22 42.27 5.79 -54.83
CA GLU A 22 41.64 5.28 -56.06
C GLU A 22 40.81 4.02 -55.80
N TYR A 23 41.29 3.12 -54.93
CA TYR A 23 40.52 1.95 -54.53
C TYR A 23 39.26 2.34 -53.76
N ALA A 24 39.33 3.28 -52.82
CA ALA A 24 38.16 3.78 -52.08
C ALA A 24 37.14 4.51 -52.98
N GLN A 25 37.58 5.08 -54.10
CA GLN A 25 36.71 5.71 -55.10
C GLN A 25 36.27 4.74 -56.21
N SER A 26 36.79 3.51 -56.23
CA SER A 26 36.47 2.53 -57.26
C SER A 26 35.04 2.00 -57.11
N PRO A 27 34.37 1.64 -58.23
CA PRO A 27 33.09 0.94 -58.19
C PRO A 27 33.15 -0.37 -57.39
N GLN A 28 34.30 -1.05 -57.40
CA GLN A 28 34.52 -2.30 -56.66
C GLN A 28 34.44 -2.12 -55.14
N PHE A 29 34.92 -0.99 -54.60
CA PHE A 29 34.79 -0.70 -53.18
C PHE A 29 33.33 -0.38 -52.80
N GLN A 30 32.63 0.39 -53.63
CA GLN A 30 31.20 0.66 -53.46
C GLN A 30 30.38 -0.63 -53.49
N ASP A 31 30.67 -1.55 -54.42
CA ASP A 31 30.03 -2.86 -54.49
C ASP A 31 30.34 -3.73 -53.26
N THR A 32 31.56 -3.65 -52.73
CA THR A 32 31.97 -4.39 -51.52
C THR A 32 31.24 -3.87 -50.28
N ILE A 33 31.09 -2.55 -50.14
CA ILE A 33 30.29 -1.92 -49.08
C ILE A 33 28.82 -2.28 -49.22
N GLN A 34 28.25 -2.18 -50.43
CA GLN A 34 26.86 -2.55 -50.71
C GLN A 34 26.61 -4.02 -50.39
N GLN A 35 27.51 -4.93 -50.76
CA GLN A 35 27.42 -6.35 -50.42
C GLN A 35 27.58 -6.60 -48.91
N GLY A 36 28.48 -5.87 -48.23
CA GLY A 36 28.65 -5.95 -46.78
C GLY A 36 27.40 -5.48 -46.03
N VAL A 37 26.85 -4.32 -46.41
CA VAL A 37 25.59 -3.78 -45.89
C VAL A 37 24.45 -4.74 -46.18
N GLN A 38 24.35 -5.28 -47.39
CA GLN A 38 23.28 -6.21 -47.75
C GLN A 38 23.41 -7.55 -47.01
N LYS A 39 24.63 -8.05 -46.77
CA LYS A 39 24.86 -9.24 -45.93
C LYS A 39 24.47 -8.99 -44.47
N THR A 40 24.79 -7.81 -43.92
CA THR A 40 24.39 -7.42 -42.56
C THR A 40 22.88 -7.25 -42.45
N VAL A 41 22.24 -6.56 -43.41
CA VAL A 41 20.79 -6.38 -43.45
C VAL A 41 20.07 -7.72 -43.62
N ASN A 42 20.59 -8.61 -44.46
CA ASN A 42 20.03 -9.96 -44.62
C ASN A 42 20.28 -10.85 -43.39
N GLY A 43 21.42 -10.68 -42.71
CA GLY A 43 21.71 -11.33 -41.42
C GLY A 43 20.72 -10.90 -40.34
N VAL A 44 20.52 -9.58 -40.18
CA VAL A 44 19.54 -9.01 -39.25
C VAL A 44 18.12 -9.41 -39.63
N LYS A 45 17.73 -9.38 -40.91
CA LYS A 45 16.42 -9.87 -41.38
C LYS A 45 16.22 -11.36 -41.13
N LYS A 46 17.26 -12.19 -41.23
CA LYS A 46 17.19 -13.62 -40.90
C LYS A 46 17.09 -13.84 -39.39
N THR A 47 17.81 -13.07 -38.57
CA THR A 47 17.69 -13.12 -37.10
C THR A 47 16.30 -12.66 -36.65
N VAL A 48 15.79 -11.55 -37.20
CA VAL A 48 14.44 -11.05 -36.94
C VAL A 48 13.36 -11.97 -37.52
N GLY A 49 13.61 -12.59 -38.68
CA GLY A 49 12.72 -13.57 -39.31
C GLY A 49 12.61 -14.86 -38.52
N ASN A 50 13.72 -15.38 -37.99
CA ASN A 50 13.74 -16.55 -37.12
C ASN A 50 13.14 -16.24 -35.74
N PHE A 51 13.32 -15.02 -35.25
CA PHE A 51 12.71 -14.51 -34.01
C PHE A 51 11.18 -14.35 -34.14
N THR A 52 10.69 -13.82 -35.27
CA THR A 52 9.25 -13.68 -35.56
C THR A 52 8.59 -15.03 -35.90
N ALA A 53 9.32 -15.97 -36.51
CA ALA A 53 8.86 -17.35 -36.69
C ALA A 53 8.79 -18.12 -35.35
N GLY A 54 9.67 -17.80 -34.39
CA GLY A 54 9.59 -18.29 -33.00
C GLY A 54 8.39 -17.74 -32.22
N MET A 55 8.01 -16.48 -32.45
CA MET A 55 6.79 -15.88 -31.85
C MET A 55 5.49 -16.51 -32.34
N ARG A 56 5.43 -17.01 -33.59
CA ARG A 56 4.24 -17.70 -34.10
C ARG A 56 4.01 -19.09 -33.48
N GLN A 57 5.00 -19.63 -32.76
CA GLN A 57 4.93 -20.95 -32.13
C GLN A 57 4.76 -20.90 -30.61
N GLN A 58 4.73 -19.72 -29.99
CA GLN A 58 4.38 -19.63 -28.58
C GLN A 58 2.86 -19.77 -28.43
N PRO A 59 2.36 -20.78 -27.69
CA PRO A 59 0.94 -20.84 -27.37
C PRO A 59 0.56 -19.57 -26.58
N PRO A 60 -0.68 -19.09 -26.71
CA PRO A 60 -1.15 -17.95 -25.94
C PRO A 60 -0.87 -18.19 -24.45
N TYR A 61 -0.35 -17.18 -23.76
CA TYR A 61 -0.14 -17.23 -22.32
C TYR A 61 -1.44 -17.67 -21.63
N GLN A 62 -1.42 -18.85 -21.01
CA GLN A 62 -2.52 -19.36 -20.20
C GLN A 62 -2.26 -18.98 -18.73
N PRO A 63 -3.12 -18.16 -18.10
CA PRO A 63 -3.01 -17.91 -16.67
C PRO A 63 -3.26 -19.19 -15.86
N PRO A 64 -2.76 -19.30 -14.62
CA PRO A 64 -2.91 -20.50 -13.80
C PRO A 64 -4.39 -20.89 -13.59
N ASN A 65 -4.69 -22.19 -13.77
CA ASN A 65 -6.03 -22.77 -13.65
C ASN A 65 -6.74 -22.41 -12.34
N PHE A 66 -7.78 -21.59 -12.44
CA PHE A 66 -8.82 -21.47 -11.41
C PHE A 66 -9.91 -22.53 -11.72
N TYR A 67 -10.15 -23.44 -10.78
CA TYR A 67 -11.15 -24.51 -10.91
C TYR A 67 -12.56 -23.95 -11.24
N PRO A 68 -13.25 -24.42 -12.31
CA PRO A 68 -14.60 -23.99 -12.61
C PRO A 68 -15.64 -24.95 -12.02
N GLY A 69 -16.54 -24.44 -11.19
CA GLY A 69 -17.73 -25.15 -10.74
C GLY A 69 -18.89 -24.19 -10.50
N GLY A 70 -19.93 -24.24 -11.34
CA GLY A 70 -21.26 -23.71 -11.03
C GLY A 70 -21.84 -22.74 -12.07
N ASN A 71 -22.82 -23.23 -12.83
CA ASN A 71 -23.61 -22.47 -13.80
C ASN A 71 -24.52 -21.44 -13.11
N TYR A 72 -24.46 -20.16 -13.54
CA TYR A 72 -25.55 -19.20 -13.31
C TYR A 72 -25.85 -18.37 -14.56
N ARG A 73 -27.12 -18.44 -14.98
CA ARG A 73 -27.77 -17.61 -16.01
C ARG A 73 -27.44 -16.13 -15.84
N GLN A 74 -26.91 -15.51 -16.89
CA GLN A 74 -26.64 -14.07 -16.96
C GLN A 74 -27.94 -13.26 -16.99
N ARG A 75 -28.15 -12.46 -15.93
CA ARG A 75 -28.78 -11.13 -16.08
C ARG A 75 -27.64 -10.12 -16.12
N VAL A 76 -27.55 -9.36 -17.20
CA VAL A 76 -26.52 -8.33 -17.40
C VAL A 76 -26.69 -7.25 -16.33
N LYS A 77 -25.68 -7.10 -15.46
CA LYS A 77 -25.53 -5.99 -14.51
C LYS A 77 -24.42 -5.04 -15.02
N PRO A 78 -24.43 -3.75 -14.66
CA PRO A 78 -23.35 -2.82 -15.02
C PRO A 78 -21.99 -3.35 -14.51
N HIS A 79 -20.96 -3.31 -15.37
CA HIS A 79 -19.62 -3.77 -15.03
C HIS A 79 -19.04 -2.96 -13.86
N VAL A 80 -18.77 -3.63 -12.74
CA VAL A 80 -17.96 -3.10 -11.64
C VAL A 80 -16.56 -3.70 -11.79
N ARG A 81 -15.54 -2.85 -12.00
CA ARG A 81 -14.14 -3.26 -12.17
C ARG A 81 -13.69 -4.11 -10.96
N PRO A 82 -13.12 -5.32 -11.17
CA PRO A 82 -12.37 -5.99 -10.13
C PRO A 82 -11.14 -5.13 -9.79
N THR A 83 -11.06 -4.65 -8.56
CA THR A 83 -9.86 -3.95 -8.07
C THR A 83 -8.77 -5.00 -7.81
N VAL A 84 -8.04 -5.38 -8.86
CA VAL A 84 -6.71 -5.95 -8.66
C VAL A 84 -5.88 -4.83 -8.07
N ARG A 85 -5.54 -4.93 -6.78
CA ARG A 85 -4.72 -3.92 -6.12
C ARG A 85 -3.32 -3.99 -6.73
N PRO A 86 -2.82 -2.93 -7.38
CA PRO A 86 -1.44 -2.91 -7.85
C PRO A 86 -0.48 -3.00 -6.65
N PRO A 87 0.78 -3.41 -6.87
CA PRO A 87 1.79 -3.41 -5.80
C PRO A 87 1.86 -2.04 -5.14
N ILE A 88 1.75 -2.04 -3.80
CA ILE A 88 1.89 -0.83 -2.99
C ILE A 88 3.37 -0.47 -2.99
N TYR A 89 3.78 0.49 -3.82
CA TYR A 89 5.07 1.17 -3.62
C TYR A 89 5.05 1.78 -2.22
N PRO A 90 6.12 1.64 -1.43
CA PRO A 90 6.15 2.11 -0.06
C PRO A 90 6.09 3.64 -0.02
N ASN A 91 4.88 4.18 -0.06
CA ASN A 91 4.62 5.58 0.25
C ASN A 91 4.62 5.70 1.77
N TYR A 92 5.81 5.90 2.33
CA TYR A 92 6.02 6.10 3.76
C TYR A 92 5.28 7.34 4.30
N ASN A 93 4.76 8.23 3.45
CA ASN A 93 3.99 9.41 3.82
C ASN A 93 2.47 9.18 3.90
N THR A 94 1.98 7.97 3.65
CA THR A 94 0.55 7.67 3.82
C THR A 94 0.15 7.65 5.31
N PRO A 95 -0.90 8.42 5.70
CA PRO A 95 -1.43 8.35 7.04
C PRO A 95 -1.88 6.90 7.35
N PRO A 96 -1.66 6.41 8.58
CA PRO A 96 -1.97 5.03 8.93
C PRO A 96 -3.46 4.72 8.69
N VAL A 97 -3.73 3.65 7.95
CA VAL A 97 -5.05 3.02 7.87
C VAL A 97 -5.10 1.98 8.98
N TYR A 98 -5.77 2.31 10.09
CA TYR A 98 -5.85 1.41 11.24
C TYR A 98 -6.83 0.26 10.94
N PRO A 99 -6.38 -1.01 10.97
CA PRO A 99 -7.29 -2.13 10.84
C PRO A 99 -8.25 -2.16 12.04
N GLN A 100 -9.55 -2.21 11.73
CA GLN A 100 -10.62 -2.33 12.70
C GLN A 100 -10.56 -3.71 13.36
N THR A 101 -9.71 -3.84 14.38
CA THR A 101 -9.63 -5.05 15.18
C THR A 101 -10.92 -5.21 15.96
N GLY A 102 -11.51 -6.40 15.85
CA GLY A 102 -12.82 -6.72 16.40
C GLY A 102 -12.98 -6.35 17.88
N ARG A 103 -14.25 -6.17 18.26
CA ARG A 103 -14.72 -5.73 19.59
C ARG A 103 -13.77 -6.18 20.71
N PRO A 104 -13.13 -5.26 21.45
CA PRO A 104 -12.47 -5.65 22.68
C PRO A 104 -13.54 -6.24 23.60
N GLN A 105 -13.33 -7.49 24.04
CA GLN A 105 -14.14 -8.12 25.09
C GLN A 105 -13.79 -7.48 26.42
N VAL A 106 -14.03 -6.18 26.57
CA VAL A 106 -14.16 -5.59 27.89
C VAL A 106 -15.59 -5.91 28.28
N VAL A 107 -15.74 -6.86 29.21
CA VAL A 107 -17.02 -7.18 29.85
C VAL A 107 -17.54 -5.87 30.43
N ALA A 108 -18.38 -5.16 29.67
CA ALA A 108 -19.24 -4.15 30.22
C ALA A 108 -20.11 -4.92 31.19
N LYS A 109 -19.73 -4.93 32.47
CA LYS A 109 -20.61 -5.37 33.55
C LYS A 109 -21.88 -4.59 33.30
N SER A 110 -22.92 -5.30 32.84
CA SER A 110 -24.25 -4.76 32.63
C SER A 110 -24.68 -4.16 33.94
N ALA A 111 -24.44 -2.85 34.09
CA ALA A 111 -24.90 -2.10 35.22
C ALA A 111 -26.40 -2.02 35.02
N LYS A 112 -27.13 -2.83 35.80
CA LYS A 112 -28.59 -2.83 35.90
C LYS A 112 -29.10 -1.41 35.68
N THR A 113 -29.96 -1.23 34.68
CA THR A 113 -30.60 0.01 34.27
C THR A 113 -31.55 0.51 35.35
N GLY A 114 -30.98 1.01 36.45
CA GLY A 114 -31.61 2.00 37.32
C GLY A 114 -31.19 3.40 36.87
N PRO A 115 -31.93 4.46 37.26
CA PRO A 115 -31.49 5.82 37.02
C PRO A 115 -30.08 5.99 37.57
N SER A 116 -29.15 6.47 36.73
CA SER A 116 -27.76 6.72 37.15
C SER A 116 -27.76 7.53 38.46
N LYS A 117 -26.80 7.30 39.37
CA LYS A 117 -26.71 8.01 40.66
C LYS A 117 -26.85 9.54 40.51
N GLY A 118 -26.44 10.10 39.37
CA GLY A 118 -26.60 11.51 39.03
C GLY A 118 -28.02 11.94 38.60
N THR A 119 -28.78 11.06 37.95
CA THR A 119 -30.17 11.31 37.55
C THR A 119 -31.08 11.36 38.79
N GLY A 120 -30.89 10.44 39.75
CA GLY A 120 -31.63 10.45 41.01
C GLY A 120 -31.39 11.73 41.82
N LEU A 121 -30.12 12.17 41.91
CA LEU A 121 -29.76 13.38 42.64
C LEU A 121 -30.29 14.67 41.98
N PHE A 122 -30.36 14.72 40.64
CA PHE A 122 -30.95 15.85 39.92
C PHE A 122 -32.46 15.95 40.13
N VAL A 123 -33.18 14.82 40.07
CA VAL A 123 -34.64 14.79 40.29
C VAL A 123 -34.98 15.12 41.73
N LEU A 124 -34.28 14.53 42.69
CA LEU A 124 -34.46 14.83 44.12
C LEU A 124 -34.14 16.30 44.43
N GLY A 125 -33.00 16.80 43.93
CA GLY A 125 -32.63 18.20 44.08
C GLY A 125 -33.66 19.14 43.46
N GLY A 126 -34.19 18.80 42.27
CA GLY A 126 -35.24 19.57 41.58
C GLY A 126 -36.54 19.65 42.39
N ILE A 127 -36.98 18.54 42.97
CA ILE A 127 -38.16 18.48 43.84
C ILE A 127 -37.92 19.33 45.10
N CYS A 128 -36.76 19.20 45.75
CA CYS A 128 -36.41 20.01 46.92
C CYS A 128 -36.35 21.52 46.58
N THR A 129 -35.82 21.89 45.42
CA THR A 129 -35.83 23.31 44.98
C THR A 129 -37.23 23.81 44.71
N PHE A 130 -38.11 22.98 44.12
CA PHE A 130 -39.50 23.37 43.86
C PHE A 130 -40.26 23.59 45.17
N VAL A 131 -40.15 22.66 46.12
CA VAL A 131 -40.75 22.78 47.46
C VAL A 131 -40.24 24.02 48.19
N PHE A 132 -38.94 24.33 48.07
CA PHE A 132 -38.36 25.56 48.61
C PHE A 132 -39.01 26.83 48.04
N PHE A 133 -39.20 26.91 46.72
CA PHE A 133 -39.83 28.08 46.10
C PHE A 133 -41.33 28.20 46.42
N VAL A 134 -42.02 27.07 46.61
CA VAL A 134 -43.42 27.08 47.09
C VAL A 134 -43.50 27.64 48.50
N ILE A 135 -42.65 27.18 49.43
CA ILE A 135 -42.59 27.69 50.81
C ILE A 135 -42.20 29.18 50.83
N LEU A 136 -41.27 29.60 49.97
CA LEU A 136 -40.87 31.01 49.84
C LEU A 136 -42.03 31.88 49.34
N ALA A 137 -42.79 31.40 48.35
CA ALA A 137 -43.93 32.13 47.79
C ALA A 137 -45.09 32.27 48.80
N THR A 138 -45.35 31.25 49.61
CA THR A 138 -46.35 31.35 50.70
C THR A 138 -45.90 32.35 51.76
N MET A 139 -44.62 32.30 52.19
CA MET A 139 -44.06 33.28 53.15
C MET A 139 -44.12 34.72 52.62
N LEU A 140 -43.86 34.94 51.32
CA LEU A 140 -43.99 36.25 50.67
C LEU A 140 -45.45 36.71 50.60
N GLY A 141 -46.40 35.80 50.34
CA GLY A 141 -47.83 36.09 50.34
C GLY A 141 -48.32 36.55 51.71
N ASP A 142 -47.94 35.83 52.76
CA ASP A 142 -48.31 36.16 54.14
C ASP A 142 -47.73 37.52 54.58
N PHE A 143 -46.51 37.84 54.15
CA PHE A 143 -45.87 39.14 54.39
C PHE A 143 -46.62 40.31 53.72
N LEU A 144 -47.20 40.11 52.54
CA LEU A 144 -48.00 41.14 51.84
C LEU A 144 -49.36 41.39 52.50
N ILE A 145 -49.93 40.37 53.16
CA ILE A 145 -51.25 40.47 53.82
C ILE A 145 -51.11 41.10 55.22
N SER A 146 -50.14 40.66 56.01
CA SER A 146 -49.91 41.20 57.36
C SER A 146 -48.44 41.01 57.77
N PRO A 147 -47.62 42.07 57.74
CA PRO A 147 -46.20 41.96 58.09
C PRO A 147 -45.97 41.70 59.59
N ILE A 148 -46.93 42.01 60.44
CA ILE A 148 -46.82 41.90 61.91
C ILE A 148 -46.95 40.44 62.37
N SER A 149 -47.78 39.63 61.70
CA SER A 149 -47.96 38.20 62.04
C SER A 149 -46.73 37.34 61.75
N MET A 150 -45.77 37.84 60.98
CA MET A 150 -44.53 37.12 60.66
C MET A 150 -43.57 36.99 61.86
N LEU A 151 -43.70 37.87 62.87
CA LEU A 151 -42.85 37.85 64.07
C LEU A 151 -43.19 36.71 65.05
N GLU A 152 -44.39 36.11 64.95
CA GLU A 152 -44.87 35.09 65.89
C GLU A 152 -44.55 33.65 65.43
N ASP A 153 -44.41 33.39 64.13
CA ASP A 153 -44.20 32.05 63.52
C ASP A 153 -42.74 31.74 63.11
N LEU A 154 -41.77 32.44 63.70
CA LEU A 154 -40.39 32.48 63.21
C LEU A 154 -39.56 31.19 63.45
N SER A 155 -40.03 30.23 64.24
CA SER A 155 -39.19 29.11 64.73
C SER A 155 -39.08 27.92 63.78
N GLY A 156 -40.14 27.56 63.03
CA GLY A 156 -40.14 26.37 62.15
C GLY A 156 -39.72 26.67 60.71
N ASN A 157 -40.25 27.75 60.15
CA ASN A 157 -40.13 28.03 58.71
C ASN A 157 -38.74 28.56 58.32
N VAL A 158 -38.10 29.35 59.18
CA VAL A 158 -36.75 29.87 58.93
C VAL A 158 -35.70 28.74 58.95
N ILE A 159 -35.80 27.81 59.90
CA ILE A 159 -34.92 26.65 59.99
C ILE A 159 -35.10 25.73 58.77
N ALA A 160 -36.35 25.48 58.36
CA ALA A 160 -36.64 24.70 57.16
C ALA A 160 -36.06 25.38 55.89
N LEU A 161 -36.15 26.70 55.78
CA LEU A 161 -35.65 27.46 54.63
C LEU A 161 -34.12 27.41 54.54
N VAL A 162 -33.41 27.51 55.68
CA VAL A 162 -31.94 27.38 55.73
C VAL A 162 -31.49 25.96 55.36
N LEU A 163 -32.16 24.93 55.89
CA LEU A 163 -31.82 23.53 55.59
C LEU A 163 -32.12 23.15 54.13
N PHE A 164 -33.24 23.61 53.58
CA PHE A 164 -33.60 23.37 52.17
C PHE A 164 -32.73 24.18 51.20
N ALA A 165 -32.43 25.45 51.48
CA ALA A 165 -31.60 26.28 50.61
C ALA A 165 -30.19 25.70 50.41
N GLY A 166 -29.55 25.28 51.51
CA GLY A 166 -28.19 24.71 51.47
C GLY A 166 -28.14 23.33 50.79
N GLY A 167 -29.06 22.42 51.15
CA GLY A 167 -29.08 21.05 50.64
C GLY A 167 -29.58 20.92 49.20
N ALA A 168 -30.63 21.66 48.84
CA ALA A 168 -31.25 21.55 47.52
C ALA A 168 -30.38 22.14 46.41
N GLY A 169 -29.76 23.30 46.66
CA GLY A 169 -28.87 23.95 45.68
C GLY A 169 -27.64 23.12 45.35
N VAL A 170 -26.96 22.58 46.38
CA VAL A 170 -25.77 21.72 46.19
C VAL A 170 -26.13 20.41 45.49
N SER A 171 -27.23 19.77 45.88
CA SER A 171 -27.70 18.51 45.28
C SER A 171 -28.14 18.70 43.82
N PHE A 172 -28.84 19.79 43.51
CA PHE A 172 -29.25 20.13 42.15
C PHE A 172 -28.06 20.40 41.24
N VAL A 173 -27.09 21.21 41.67
CA VAL A 173 -25.88 21.51 40.89
C VAL A 173 -25.01 20.26 40.70
N ALA A 174 -24.82 19.46 41.75
CA ALA A 174 -24.09 18.20 41.67
C ALA A 174 -24.77 17.19 40.74
N GLY A 175 -26.11 17.08 40.84
CA GLY A 175 -26.96 16.26 39.98
C GLY A 175 -26.88 16.69 38.52
N ALA A 176 -27.02 17.99 38.23
CA ALA A 176 -26.93 18.54 36.87
C ALA A 176 -25.55 18.28 36.24
N LYS A 177 -24.47 18.50 37.00
CA LYS A 177 -23.09 18.19 36.56
C LYS A 177 -22.87 16.70 36.31
N SER A 178 -23.52 15.82 37.08
CA SER A 178 -23.41 14.37 36.88
C SER A 178 -24.22 13.90 35.68
N ARG A 179 -25.44 14.42 35.50
CA ARG A 179 -26.30 14.13 34.35
C ARG A 179 -25.65 14.58 33.04
N GLY A 180 -25.06 15.78 33.02
CA GLY A 180 -24.32 16.28 31.86
C GLY A 180 -23.15 15.38 31.48
N ARG A 181 -22.39 14.86 32.46
CA ARG A 181 -21.29 13.91 32.20
C ARG A 181 -21.77 12.59 31.63
N PHE A 182 -22.87 12.03 32.16
CA PHE A 182 -23.44 10.79 31.65
C PHE A 182 -23.93 10.94 30.19
N GLN A 183 -24.62 12.05 29.89
CA GLN A 183 -25.06 12.35 28.52
C GLN A 183 -23.89 12.49 27.55
N ARG A 184 -22.81 13.17 27.96
CA ARG A 184 -21.58 13.27 27.15
C ARG A 184 -20.92 11.91 26.96
N GLY A 185 -20.77 11.12 28.02
CA GLY A 185 -20.24 9.75 27.96
C GLY A 185 -21.04 8.86 27.00
N SER A 186 -22.38 8.96 27.02
CA SER A 186 -23.24 8.25 26.08
C SER A 186 -23.06 8.70 24.63
N ARG A 187 -22.85 10.00 24.38
CA ARG A 187 -22.53 10.51 23.03
C ARG A 187 -21.19 9.97 22.54
N TYR A 188 -20.18 10.00 23.38
CA TYR A 188 -18.86 9.44 23.05
C TYR A 188 -18.95 7.94 22.78
N TRP A 189 -19.68 7.18 23.61
CA TRP A 189 -19.92 5.75 23.36
C TRP A 189 -20.63 5.49 22.02
N GLY A 190 -21.61 6.33 21.68
CA GLY A 190 -22.32 6.27 20.40
C GLY A 190 -21.44 6.58 19.19
N ILE A 191 -20.40 7.41 19.34
CA ILE A 191 -19.40 7.68 18.29
C ILE A 191 -18.38 6.54 18.22
N LEU A 192 -17.96 5.99 19.36
CA LEU A 192 -16.92 4.96 19.41
C LEU A 192 -17.37 3.64 18.76
N GLN A 193 -18.63 3.22 18.92
CA GLN A 193 -19.21 2.04 18.24
C GLN A 193 -18.34 0.75 18.28
N GLY A 194 -17.53 0.57 19.34
CA GLY A 194 -16.63 -0.58 19.48
C GLY A 194 -15.28 -0.46 18.76
N ARG A 195 -14.94 0.72 18.21
CA ARG A 195 -13.62 1.02 17.64
C ARG A 195 -12.56 1.10 18.74
N THR A 196 -11.43 0.45 18.50
CA THR A 196 -10.26 0.48 19.39
C THR A 196 -9.39 1.71 19.19
N ILE A 197 -9.45 2.37 18.02
CA ILE A 197 -8.71 3.59 17.70
C ILE A 197 -9.69 4.61 17.13
N CYS A 198 -9.66 5.85 17.62
CA CYS A 198 -10.54 6.93 17.18
C CYS A 198 -9.80 8.27 17.11
N PRO A 199 -9.87 9.01 16.00
CA PRO A 199 -9.32 10.35 15.90
C PRO A 199 -10.02 11.32 16.86
N VAL A 200 -9.26 12.13 17.57
CA VAL A 200 -9.79 13.17 18.48
C VAL A 200 -10.64 14.19 17.72
N ALA A 201 -10.29 14.47 16.45
CA ALA A 201 -11.05 15.37 15.59
C ALA A 201 -12.49 14.89 15.34
N GLU A 202 -12.70 13.58 15.23
CA GLU A 202 -14.02 12.98 15.00
C GLU A 202 -14.90 13.09 16.27
N LEU A 203 -14.30 12.88 17.43
CA LEU A 203 -14.98 13.07 18.71
C LEU A 203 -15.30 14.55 18.98
N ALA A 204 -14.41 15.45 18.56
CA ALA A 204 -14.58 16.90 18.65
C ALA A 204 -15.72 17.40 17.76
N SER A 205 -15.77 16.97 16.49
CA SER A 205 -16.85 17.33 15.57
C SER A 205 -18.19 16.72 16.00
N GLY A 206 -18.21 15.44 16.38
CA GLY A 206 -19.42 14.74 16.83
C GLY A 206 -20.00 15.27 18.15
N THR A 207 -19.20 15.96 18.96
CA THR A 207 -19.68 16.58 20.21
C THR A 207 -19.73 18.11 20.21
N ASN A 208 -19.32 18.74 19.11
CA ASN A 208 -19.18 20.19 18.94
C ASN A 208 -18.35 20.83 20.07
N ARG A 209 -17.12 20.32 20.27
CA ARG A 209 -16.18 20.74 21.32
C ARG A 209 -14.76 20.86 20.78
N SER A 210 -13.90 21.60 21.49
CA SER A 210 -12.47 21.68 21.12
C SER A 210 -11.76 20.34 21.41
N LYS A 211 -10.67 20.08 20.67
CA LYS A 211 -9.86 18.87 20.83
C LYS A 211 -9.32 18.74 22.27
N GLU A 212 -8.85 19.83 22.86
CA GLU A 212 -8.31 19.86 24.23
C GLU A 212 -9.38 19.54 25.27
N PHE A 213 -10.62 20.01 25.04
CA PHE A 213 -11.75 19.69 25.91
C PHE A 213 -12.05 18.19 25.85
N VAL A 214 -12.15 17.63 24.64
CA VAL A 214 -12.44 16.21 24.43
C VAL A 214 -11.38 15.34 25.11
N ILE A 215 -10.10 15.64 24.91
CA ILE A 215 -9.00 14.89 25.54
C ILE A 215 -9.15 14.86 27.07
N LYS A 216 -9.35 16.04 27.69
CA LYS A 216 -9.52 16.15 29.14
C LYS A 216 -10.80 15.47 29.64
N ASP A 217 -11.90 15.58 28.90
CA ASP A 217 -13.19 14.99 29.29
C ASP A 217 -13.15 13.46 29.15
N MET A 218 -12.46 12.92 28.13
CA MET A 218 -12.19 11.48 27.96
C MET A 218 -11.41 10.90 29.12
N GLN A 219 -10.29 11.53 29.51
CA GLN A 219 -9.50 11.10 30.67
C GLN A 219 -10.35 11.11 31.95
N LYS A 220 -11.08 12.21 32.20
CA LYS A 220 -11.98 12.32 33.37
C LYS A 220 -13.13 11.31 33.36
N MET A 221 -13.57 10.85 32.20
CA MET A 221 -14.61 9.83 32.07
C MET A 221 -14.05 8.43 32.28
N ALA A 222 -12.82 8.17 31.84
CA ALA A 222 -12.09 6.94 32.15
C ALA A 222 -11.85 6.81 33.67
N ASP A 223 -11.39 7.88 34.33
CA ASP A 223 -11.17 7.91 35.79
C ASP A 223 -12.43 7.60 36.59
N LYS A 224 -13.61 7.94 36.05
CA LYS A 224 -14.91 7.73 36.69
C LYS A 224 -15.60 6.44 36.24
N HIS A 225 -14.87 5.57 35.53
CA HIS A 225 -15.36 4.31 34.98
C HIS A 225 -16.61 4.45 34.09
N LEU A 226 -16.79 5.63 33.47
CA LEU A 226 -17.89 5.89 32.52
C LEU A 226 -17.52 5.45 31.10
N LEU A 227 -16.23 5.45 30.79
CA LEU A 227 -15.68 5.00 29.51
C LEU A 227 -14.48 4.07 29.77
N PRO A 228 -14.12 3.22 28.80
CA PRO A 228 -12.92 2.40 28.88
C PRO A 228 -11.66 3.26 29.03
N PRO A 229 -10.59 2.75 29.65
CA PRO A 229 -9.32 3.45 29.70
C PRO A 229 -8.83 3.72 28.27
N SER A 230 -8.50 4.98 28.01
CA SER A 230 -8.01 5.45 26.73
C SER A 230 -6.62 6.06 26.87
N TYR A 231 -5.78 5.77 25.90
CA TYR A 231 -4.42 6.27 25.78
C TYR A 231 -4.35 7.20 24.58
N LEU A 232 -3.48 8.20 24.67
CA LEU A 232 -3.23 9.11 23.57
C LEU A 232 -1.99 8.68 22.81
N ASP A 233 -2.08 8.81 21.49
CA ASP A 233 -0.93 8.81 20.59
C ASP A 233 0.06 9.93 20.97
N SER A 234 1.35 9.73 20.65
CA SER A 234 2.46 10.67 20.81
C SER A 234 2.14 12.07 20.28
N LYS A 235 1.36 12.15 19.18
CA LYS A 235 0.92 13.41 18.54
C LYS A 235 -0.38 13.99 19.11
N LYS A 236 -1.04 13.31 20.05
CA LYS A 236 -2.35 13.64 20.62
C LYS A 236 -3.50 13.73 19.60
N GLU A 237 -3.34 13.07 18.45
CA GLU A 237 -4.35 13.09 17.39
C GLU A 237 -5.32 11.91 17.46
N ASN A 238 -4.87 10.78 18.00
CA ASN A 238 -5.63 9.54 18.09
C ASN A 238 -5.80 9.10 19.55
N LEU A 239 -7.01 8.66 19.90
CA LEU A 239 -7.35 8.01 21.16
C LEU A 239 -7.46 6.50 20.94
N ILE A 240 -6.73 5.74 21.75
CA ILE A 240 -6.61 4.28 21.65
C ILE A 240 -7.20 3.66 22.92
N PHE A 241 -8.17 2.77 22.77
CA PHE A 241 -8.93 2.19 23.88
C PHE A 241 -8.39 0.80 24.23
N GLY A 242 -8.03 0.63 25.51
CA GLY A 242 -7.46 -0.60 26.03
C GLY A 242 -5.94 -0.67 25.95
N TYR A 243 -5.32 -1.24 27.00
CA TYR A 243 -3.87 -1.34 27.12
C TYR A 243 -3.25 -2.22 26.02
N ASP A 244 -3.89 -3.33 25.68
CA ASP A 244 -3.40 -4.24 24.64
C ASP A 244 -3.40 -3.60 23.25
N ALA A 245 -4.41 -2.79 22.95
CA ALA A 245 -4.48 -2.04 21.70
C ALA A 245 -3.38 -0.95 21.64
N TYR A 246 -3.13 -0.28 22.77
CA TYR A 246 -2.06 0.71 22.88
C TYR A 246 -0.67 0.10 22.72
N GLN A 247 -0.41 -1.07 23.33
CA GLN A 247 0.86 -1.78 23.18
C GLN A 247 1.11 -2.22 21.73
N LYS A 248 0.07 -2.69 21.03
CA LYS A 248 0.18 -3.02 19.60
C LYS A 248 0.48 -1.78 18.77
N TYR A 249 -0.24 -0.69 19.03
CA TYR A 249 0.00 0.60 18.37
C TYR A 249 1.45 1.07 18.51
N LEU A 250 2.00 1.05 19.73
CA LEU A 250 3.39 1.46 19.98
C LEU A 250 4.40 0.58 19.23
N LYS A 251 4.18 -0.74 19.18
CA LYS A 251 5.06 -1.65 18.44
C LYS A 251 5.02 -1.38 16.94
N GLU A 252 3.84 -1.16 16.38
CA GLU A 252 3.68 -0.83 14.96
C GLU A 252 4.31 0.52 14.62
N GLU A 253 4.15 1.53 15.48
CA GLU A 253 4.78 2.84 15.33
C GLU A 253 6.32 2.73 15.35
N GLN A 254 6.88 2.01 16.33
CA GLN A 254 8.32 1.77 16.43
C GLN A 254 8.87 1.00 15.22
N GLN A 255 8.17 -0.03 14.75
CA GLN A 255 8.57 -0.76 13.55
C GLN A 255 8.55 0.13 12.30
N ARG A 256 7.55 1.02 12.20
CA ARG A 256 7.43 1.95 11.07
C ARG A 256 8.51 3.02 11.10
N GLU A 257 8.82 3.56 12.28
CA GLU A 257 9.93 4.50 12.45
C GLU A 257 11.27 3.83 12.18
N ALA A 258 11.50 2.61 12.67
CA ALA A 258 12.71 1.85 12.36
C ALA A 258 12.82 1.52 10.87
N ALA A 259 11.71 1.18 10.20
CA ALA A 259 11.68 0.97 8.76
C ALA A 259 11.94 2.27 7.99
N ARG A 260 11.38 3.40 8.41
CA ARG A 260 11.66 4.73 7.84
C ARG A 260 13.12 5.12 8.03
N GLN A 261 13.68 4.95 9.22
CA GLN A 261 15.09 5.25 9.49
C GLN A 261 16.03 4.33 8.70
N LYS A 262 15.69 3.05 8.54
CA LYS A 262 16.44 2.14 7.67
C LYS A 262 16.34 2.56 6.20
N ALA A 263 15.15 2.89 5.72
CA ALA A 263 14.95 3.38 4.36
C ALA A 263 15.70 4.70 4.13
N GLU A 264 15.64 5.65 5.06
CA GLU A 264 16.38 6.92 5.01
C GLU A 264 17.89 6.71 5.11
N ALA A 265 18.37 5.78 5.93
CA ALA A 265 19.78 5.44 6.03
C ALA A 265 20.30 4.76 4.76
N GLU A 266 19.53 3.86 4.15
CA GLU A 266 19.83 3.28 2.84
C GLU A 266 19.80 4.35 1.74
N ASN A 267 18.80 5.23 1.76
CA ASN A 267 18.65 6.34 0.82
C ASN A 267 19.81 7.35 0.96
N ARG A 268 20.31 7.59 2.19
CA ARG A 268 21.50 8.42 2.47
C ARG A 268 22.82 7.75 2.10
N LYS A 269 22.87 6.42 2.04
CA LYS A 269 24.00 5.66 1.49
C LYS A 269 24.00 5.65 -0.05
N ARG A 270 22.84 5.84 -0.68
CA ARG A 270 22.70 5.97 -2.15
C ARG A 270 23.13 7.36 -2.61
N SER A 271 23.69 7.44 -3.82
CA SER A 271 24.01 8.72 -4.45
C SER A 271 22.74 9.56 -4.64
N PRO A 272 22.79 10.90 -4.47
CA PRO A 272 21.65 11.79 -4.75
C PRO A 272 21.09 11.63 -6.18
N GLU A 273 21.92 11.25 -7.16
CA GLU A 273 21.50 10.98 -8.54
C GLU A 273 20.54 9.77 -8.62
N VAL A 274 20.78 8.72 -7.81
CA VAL A 274 19.92 7.53 -7.76
C VAL A 274 18.55 7.87 -7.19
N ASN A 275 18.54 8.64 -6.10
CA ASN A 275 17.29 9.00 -5.42
C ASN A 275 16.42 9.93 -6.27
N GLU A 276 17.04 10.88 -6.98
CA GLU A 276 16.30 11.77 -7.88
C GLU A 276 15.69 10.99 -9.06
N MET A 277 16.47 10.10 -9.68
CA MET A 277 15.97 9.29 -10.79
C MET A 277 14.84 8.35 -10.36
N LEU A 278 14.94 7.71 -9.19
CA LEU A 278 13.86 6.87 -8.66
C LEU A 278 12.60 7.70 -8.36
N ARG A 279 12.77 8.91 -7.79
CA ARG A 279 11.65 9.82 -7.51
C ARG A 279 10.92 10.21 -8.80
N GLU A 280 11.65 10.64 -9.83
CA GLU A 280 11.08 10.94 -11.14
C GLU A 280 10.40 9.71 -11.76
N GLY A 281 11.00 8.52 -11.60
CA GLY A 281 10.45 7.25 -12.09
C GLY A 281 9.09 6.92 -11.49
N PHE A 282 8.94 7.06 -10.17
CA PHE A 282 7.67 6.85 -9.49
C PHE A 282 6.61 7.91 -9.85
N GLU A 283 7.02 9.15 -10.15
CA GLU A 283 6.10 10.16 -10.68
C GLU A 283 5.57 9.79 -12.08
N TYR A 284 6.38 9.19 -12.96
CA TYR A 284 5.89 8.67 -14.24
C TYR A 284 4.85 7.56 -14.05
N ILE A 285 5.09 6.60 -13.15
CA ILE A 285 4.13 5.54 -12.83
C ILE A 285 2.79 6.16 -12.37
N ARG A 286 2.88 7.14 -11.47
CA ARG A 286 1.69 7.83 -10.96
C ARG A 286 0.90 8.52 -12.08
N GLN A 287 1.57 9.24 -12.97
CA GLN A 287 0.92 9.94 -14.09
C GLN A 287 0.29 8.97 -15.08
N ILE A 288 0.93 7.84 -15.37
CA ILE A 288 0.37 6.78 -16.21
C ILE A 288 -0.90 6.21 -15.57
N ARG A 289 -0.89 5.96 -14.26
CA ARG A 289 -2.07 5.48 -13.52
C ARG A 289 -3.21 6.50 -13.56
N GLU A 290 -2.93 7.77 -13.28
CA GLU A 290 -3.93 8.84 -13.35
C GLU A 290 -4.54 8.96 -14.76
N ALA A 291 -3.72 8.80 -15.81
CA ALA A 291 -4.21 8.76 -17.19
C ALA A 291 -5.06 7.50 -17.47
N ASN A 292 -4.66 6.33 -16.96
CA ASN A 292 -5.41 5.09 -17.09
C ASN A 292 -6.79 5.15 -16.42
N GLU A 293 -6.87 5.73 -15.22
CA GLU A 293 -8.13 5.90 -14.49
C GLU A 293 -9.15 6.76 -15.26
N ALA A 294 -8.68 7.72 -16.05
CA ALA A 294 -9.50 8.57 -16.90
C ALA A 294 -9.97 7.88 -18.21
N ILE A 295 -9.36 6.77 -18.61
CA ILE A 295 -9.70 6.06 -19.84
C ILE A 295 -10.86 5.07 -19.57
N PRO A 296 -11.95 5.11 -20.38
CA PRO A 296 -13.08 4.18 -20.21
C PRO A 296 -12.84 2.78 -20.84
N GLY A 297 -11.93 2.67 -21.83
CA GLY A 297 -11.68 1.45 -22.60
C GLY A 297 -10.93 0.35 -21.83
N VAL A 298 -11.54 -0.83 -21.71
CA VAL A 298 -11.01 -1.97 -20.92
C VAL A 298 -9.68 -2.49 -21.46
N GLU A 299 -9.56 -2.62 -22.78
CA GLU A 299 -8.38 -3.21 -23.43
C GLU A 299 -7.11 -2.37 -23.23
N VAL A 300 -7.22 -1.04 -23.37
CA VAL A 300 -6.08 -0.14 -23.13
C VAL A 300 -5.72 -0.10 -21.66
N SER A 301 -6.73 -0.08 -20.77
CA SER A 301 -6.47 -0.10 -19.34
C SER A 301 -5.70 -1.34 -18.88
N GLU A 302 -6.01 -2.52 -19.39
CA GLU A 302 -5.25 -3.75 -19.08
C GLU A 302 -3.78 -3.65 -19.53
N LYS A 303 -3.53 -3.07 -20.71
CA LYS A 303 -2.17 -2.84 -21.21
C LYS A 303 -1.41 -1.84 -20.33
N LEU A 304 -2.08 -0.80 -19.83
CA LEU A 304 -1.48 0.20 -18.94
C LEU A 304 -1.22 -0.36 -17.54
N ASP A 305 -2.10 -1.22 -17.02
CA ASP A 305 -1.88 -1.93 -15.75
C ASP A 305 -0.64 -2.82 -15.83
N ARG A 306 -0.49 -3.56 -16.94
CA ARG A 306 0.72 -4.36 -17.19
C ARG A 306 1.97 -3.48 -17.29
N LEU A 307 1.87 -2.34 -17.96
CA LEU A 307 2.99 -1.42 -18.12
C LEU A 307 3.44 -0.87 -16.77
N GLU A 308 2.49 -0.45 -15.94
CA GLU A 308 2.74 0.00 -14.58
C GLU A 308 3.43 -1.09 -13.74
N ASP A 309 2.95 -2.34 -13.80
CA ASP A 309 3.54 -3.45 -13.03
C ASP A 309 4.99 -3.73 -13.44
N VAL A 310 5.27 -3.79 -14.75
CA VAL A 310 6.62 -4.04 -15.27
C VAL A 310 7.58 -2.91 -14.90
N VAL A 311 7.18 -1.65 -15.14
CA VAL A 311 7.98 -0.47 -14.80
C VAL A 311 8.24 -0.40 -13.29
N GLY A 312 7.23 -0.76 -12.48
CA GLY A 312 7.35 -0.90 -11.04
C GLY A 312 8.44 -1.87 -10.61
N LYS A 313 8.43 -3.06 -11.18
CA LYS A 313 9.42 -4.11 -10.92
C LYS A 313 10.82 -3.67 -11.33
N ILE A 314 10.97 -2.94 -12.44
CA ILE A 314 12.25 -2.36 -12.87
C ILE A 314 12.79 -1.42 -11.78
N PHE A 315 12.00 -0.45 -11.33
CA PHE A 315 12.47 0.50 -10.32
C PHE A 315 12.74 -0.16 -8.97
N LEU A 316 11.93 -1.13 -8.55
CA LEU A 316 12.16 -1.88 -7.32
C LEU A 316 13.45 -2.71 -7.37
N HIS A 317 13.82 -3.21 -8.56
CA HIS A 317 15.08 -3.91 -8.75
C HIS A 317 16.27 -2.96 -8.69
N VAL A 318 16.21 -1.82 -9.38
CA VAL A 318 17.28 -0.80 -9.35
C VAL A 318 17.41 -0.14 -7.97
N GLU A 319 16.32 -0.02 -7.21
CA GLU A 319 16.37 0.43 -5.81
C GLU A 319 17.21 -0.52 -4.93
N ARG A 320 17.10 -1.83 -5.17
CA ARG A 320 17.88 -2.87 -4.48
C ARG A 320 19.31 -2.97 -5.02
N HIS A 321 19.52 -2.70 -6.30
CA HIS A 321 20.81 -2.78 -6.98
C HIS A 321 21.16 -1.46 -7.70
N PRO A 322 21.61 -0.41 -6.96
CA PRO A 322 21.89 0.91 -7.55
C PRO A 322 22.93 0.92 -8.67
N GLY A 323 23.79 -0.10 -8.76
CA GLY A 323 24.76 -0.27 -9.86
C GLY A 323 24.10 -0.48 -11.23
N LYS A 324 22.84 -0.93 -11.26
CA LYS A 324 22.04 -1.14 -12.48
C LYS A 324 21.41 0.14 -13.03
N LEU A 325 21.56 1.28 -12.35
CA LEU A 325 20.99 2.57 -12.79
C LEU A 325 21.36 2.97 -14.23
N PRO A 326 22.62 2.81 -14.69
CA PRO A 326 22.98 3.16 -16.06
C PRO A 326 22.17 2.40 -17.13
N GLU A 327 21.74 1.18 -16.82
CA GLU A 327 20.98 0.30 -17.74
C GLU A 327 19.55 0.81 -17.96
N ILE A 328 18.96 1.49 -16.97
CA ILE A 328 17.61 2.08 -17.06
C ILE A 328 17.60 3.56 -17.48
N ARG A 329 18.76 4.16 -17.79
CA ARG A 329 18.84 5.60 -18.09
C ARG A 329 17.99 6.01 -19.31
N LYS A 330 17.93 5.16 -20.34
CA LYS A 330 17.07 5.37 -21.52
C LYS A 330 15.58 5.18 -21.21
N LEU A 331 15.24 4.27 -20.30
CA LEU A 331 13.88 4.09 -19.80
C LEU A 331 13.37 5.41 -19.21
N MET A 332 14.18 6.03 -18.37
CA MET A 332 13.88 7.30 -17.71
C MET A 332 13.83 8.50 -18.65
N GLN A 333 14.85 8.67 -19.49
CA GLN A 333 15.01 9.92 -20.26
C GLN A 333 14.21 9.95 -21.57
N TYR A 334 13.79 8.79 -22.08
CA TYR A 334 13.20 8.69 -23.40
C TYR A 334 11.95 7.81 -23.46
N TYR A 335 12.00 6.58 -22.94
CA TYR A 335 10.89 5.64 -23.12
C TYR A 335 9.66 5.96 -22.26
N LEU A 336 9.82 6.24 -20.95
CA LEU A 336 8.69 6.60 -20.07
C LEU A 336 8.02 7.93 -20.45
N PRO A 337 8.76 9.03 -20.70
CA PRO A 337 8.15 10.29 -21.14
C PRO A 337 7.39 10.13 -22.46
N THR A 338 7.92 9.34 -23.39
CA THR A 338 7.27 9.10 -24.70
C THR A 338 6.03 8.23 -24.55
N THR A 339 6.11 7.18 -23.72
CA THR A 339 4.95 6.33 -23.38
C THR A 339 3.84 7.18 -22.79
N LEU A 340 4.14 8.00 -21.79
CA LEU A 340 3.14 8.86 -21.16
C LEU A 340 2.49 9.84 -22.17
N LYS A 341 3.26 10.37 -23.13
CA LYS A 341 2.70 11.19 -24.22
C LYS A 341 1.71 10.41 -25.08
N LEU A 342 2.01 9.16 -25.43
CA LEU A 342 1.08 8.31 -26.19
C LEU A 342 -0.20 8.02 -25.41
N VAL A 343 -0.09 7.72 -24.12
CA VAL A 343 -1.25 7.47 -23.24
C VAL A 343 -2.13 8.72 -23.12
N ASN A 344 -1.54 9.89 -22.93
CA ASN A 344 -2.29 11.15 -22.88
C ASN A 344 -2.95 11.47 -24.22
N ALA A 345 -2.27 11.25 -25.35
CA ALA A 345 -2.86 11.43 -26.68
C ALA A 345 -4.06 10.49 -26.90
N TYR A 346 -3.96 9.22 -26.47
CA TYR A 346 -5.08 8.29 -26.51
C TYR A 346 -6.27 8.81 -25.68
N ARG A 347 -6.02 9.29 -24.46
CA ARG A 347 -7.06 9.88 -23.60
C ARG A 347 -7.75 11.06 -24.28
N GLU A 348 -6.98 11.97 -24.87
CA GLU A 348 -7.54 13.13 -25.58
C GLU A 348 -8.41 12.72 -26.78
N PHE A 349 -8.04 11.65 -27.50
CA PHE A 349 -8.85 11.11 -28.60
C PHE A 349 -10.14 10.43 -28.13
N GLU A 350 -10.18 9.89 -26.92
CA GLU A 350 -11.40 9.32 -26.33
C GLU A 350 -12.39 10.41 -25.85
N GLU A 351 -11.90 11.58 -25.42
CA GLU A 351 -12.75 12.69 -24.96
C GLU A 351 -13.46 13.43 -26.11
N GLN A 352 -12.96 13.32 -27.35
CA GLN A 352 -13.52 14.02 -28.50
C GLN A 352 -14.82 13.36 -29.00
N SER A 353 -15.91 14.15 -29.05
CA SER A 353 -17.26 13.68 -29.43
C SER A 353 -17.45 13.40 -30.93
N LEU A 354 -16.54 13.86 -31.79
CA LEU A 354 -16.59 13.70 -33.25
C LEU A 354 -15.50 12.72 -33.70
N GLN A 355 -15.81 11.43 -33.64
CA GLN A 355 -14.89 10.36 -34.04
C GLN A 355 -14.87 10.24 -35.57
N GLY A 356 -13.75 10.64 -36.18
CA GLY A 356 -13.44 10.34 -37.58
C GLY A 356 -12.63 9.05 -37.71
N GLU A 357 -12.67 8.39 -38.86
CA GLU A 357 -11.94 7.13 -39.13
C GLU A 357 -10.44 7.21 -38.80
N ASN A 358 -9.81 8.37 -39.01
CA ASN A 358 -8.41 8.62 -38.66
C ASN A 358 -8.14 8.59 -37.15
N ILE A 359 -9.09 9.04 -36.32
CA ILE A 359 -8.94 9.06 -34.85
C ILE A 359 -9.02 7.63 -34.31
N ASP A 360 -9.98 6.84 -34.78
CA ASP A 360 -10.11 5.44 -34.37
C ASP A 360 -8.91 4.60 -34.83
N GLN A 361 -8.40 4.85 -36.03
CA GLN A 361 -7.18 4.21 -36.51
C GLN A 361 -5.96 4.59 -35.65
N THR A 362 -5.78 5.87 -35.33
CA THR A 362 -4.68 6.34 -34.47
C THR A 362 -4.77 5.75 -33.06
N LYS A 363 -5.98 5.65 -32.50
CA LYS A 363 -6.19 4.98 -31.20
C LYS A 363 -5.75 3.52 -31.23
N ARG A 364 -6.08 2.77 -32.29
CA ARG A 364 -5.63 1.38 -32.46
C ARG A 364 -4.12 1.28 -32.58
N GLU A 365 -3.50 2.16 -33.36
CA GLU A 365 -2.04 2.21 -33.49
C GLU A 365 -1.35 2.49 -32.14
N ILE A 366 -1.93 3.35 -31.31
CA ILE A 366 -1.43 3.57 -29.93
C ILE A 366 -1.60 2.30 -29.08
N CYS A 367 -2.74 1.61 -29.15
CA CYS A 367 -2.95 0.33 -28.44
C CYS A 367 -1.88 -0.71 -28.82
N ASP A 368 -1.65 -0.91 -30.11
CA ASP A 368 -0.67 -1.88 -30.63
C ASP A 368 0.76 -1.49 -30.23
N THR A 369 1.03 -0.18 -30.19
CA THR A 369 2.31 0.34 -29.71
C THR A 369 2.50 0.07 -28.22
N LEU A 370 1.46 0.18 -27.39
CA LEU A 370 1.53 -0.14 -25.96
C LEU A 370 1.85 -1.61 -25.69
N ASP A 371 1.37 -2.55 -26.52
CA ASP A 371 1.78 -3.95 -26.44
C ASP A 371 3.28 -4.13 -26.70
N THR A 372 3.77 -3.45 -27.74
CA THR A 372 5.20 -3.48 -28.09
C THR A 372 6.05 -2.90 -26.97
N ILE A 373 5.61 -1.79 -26.36
CA ILE A 373 6.28 -1.17 -25.21
C ILE A 373 6.29 -2.12 -24.01
N ASN A 374 5.17 -2.77 -23.70
CA ASN A 374 5.07 -3.74 -22.61
C ASN A 374 6.07 -4.89 -22.77
N VAL A 375 6.20 -5.44 -23.97
CA VAL A 375 7.18 -6.49 -24.28
C VAL A 375 8.61 -5.96 -24.13
N ALA A 376 8.89 -4.76 -24.66
CA ALA A 376 10.22 -4.16 -24.56
C ALA A 376 10.63 -3.90 -23.11
N PHE A 377 9.71 -3.42 -22.27
CA PHE A 377 9.98 -3.19 -20.85
C PHE A 377 10.11 -4.50 -20.07
N ALA A 378 9.36 -5.55 -20.43
CA ALA A 378 9.53 -6.87 -19.82
C ALA A 378 10.92 -7.44 -20.15
N ASN A 379 11.37 -7.33 -21.40
CA ASN A 379 12.71 -7.75 -21.78
C ASN A 379 13.81 -6.92 -21.10
N LEU A 380 13.59 -5.62 -20.91
CA LEU A 380 14.49 -4.78 -20.14
C LEU A 380 14.57 -5.26 -18.69
N LEU A 381 13.42 -5.57 -18.06
CA LEU A 381 13.39 -6.15 -16.72
C LEU A 381 14.15 -7.47 -16.65
N ASP A 382 13.94 -8.37 -17.61
CA ASP A 382 14.64 -9.67 -17.67
C ASP A 382 16.16 -9.48 -17.82
N GLY A 383 16.60 -8.54 -18.66
CA GLY A 383 18.02 -8.20 -18.81
C GLY A 383 18.66 -7.66 -17.52
N LEU A 384 17.89 -6.96 -16.68
CA LEU A 384 18.40 -6.51 -15.38
C LEU A 384 18.67 -7.65 -14.39
N PHE A 385 18.05 -8.82 -14.59
CA PHE A 385 18.27 -10.05 -13.80
C PHE A 385 19.30 -10.99 -14.42
N GLU A 386 19.78 -10.71 -15.64
CA GLU A 386 20.67 -11.63 -16.36
C GLU A 386 22.00 -11.84 -15.63
N ASP A 387 22.63 -10.76 -15.14
CA ASP A 387 23.86 -10.84 -14.35
C ASP A 387 23.63 -11.61 -13.03
N ASP A 388 22.53 -11.32 -12.32
CA ASP A 388 22.18 -12.02 -11.07
C ASP A 388 21.94 -13.52 -11.31
N ALA A 389 21.34 -13.88 -12.45
CA ALA A 389 21.10 -15.27 -12.83
C ALA A 389 22.39 -15.99 -13.23
N MET A 390 23.33 -15.30 -13.88
CA MET A 390 24.65 -15.85 -14.19
C MET A 390 25.45 -16.13 -12.91
N ASP A 391 25.45 -15.20 -11.95
CA ASP A 391 26.14 -15.37 -10.67
C ASP A 391 25.60 -16.58 -9.90
N VAL A 392 24.27 -16.70 -9.80
CA VAL A 392 23.63 -17.86 -9.17
C VAL A 392 23.96 -19.16 -9.90
N SER A 393 24.01 -19.15 -11.23
CA SER A 393 24.36 -20.34 -12.02
C SER A 393 25.83 -20.76 -11.82
N ALA A 394 26.74 -19.80 -11.68
CA ALA A 394 28.13 -20.04 -11.35
C ALA A 394 28.25 -20.65 -9.94
N ASP A 395 27.55 -20.08 -8.95
CA ASP A 395 27.51 -20.62 -7.59
C ASP A 395 26.95 -22.04 -7.53
N ILE A 396 25.87 -22.32 -8.28
CA ILE A 396 25.32 -23.67 -8.42
C ILE A 396 26.37 -24.62 -9.01
N SER A 397 27.06 -24.21 -10.07
CA SER A 397 28.09 -25.03 -10.72
C SER A 397 29.27 -25.34 -9.79
N VAL A 398 29.66 -24.36 -8.96
CA VAL A 398 30.69 -24.55 -7.93
C VAL A 398 30.20 -25.51 -6.86
N LEU A 399 28.97 -25.35 -6.36
CA LEU A 399 28.37 -26.26 -5.38
C LEU A 399 28.26 -27.69 -5.93
N GLU A 400 27.81 -27.86 -7.18
CA GLU A 400 27.77 -29.17 -7.85
C GLU A 400 29.17 -29.79 -7.93
N THR A 401 30.18 -29.00 -8.27
CA THR A 401 31.58 -29.45 -8.32
C THR A 401 32.09 -29.86 -6.93
N MET A 402 31.79 -29.09 -5.90
CA MET A 402 32.16 -29.41 -4.51
C MET A 402 31.47 -30.70 -4.04
N PHE A 403 30.17 -30.84 -4.28
CA PHE A 403 29.44 -32.06 -3.98
C PHE A 403 29.99 -33.27 -4.74
N ALA A 404 30.45 -33.08 -5.98
CA ALA A 404 31.07 -34.14 -6.74
C ALA A 404 32.43 -34.57 -6.18
N GLN A 405 33.25 -33.60 -5.72
CA GLN A 405 34.52 -33.86 -5.06
C GLN A 405 34.34 -34.55 -3.70
N GLU A 406 33.27 -34.23 -2.98
CA GLU A 406 32.92 -34.86 -1.70
C GLU A 406 32.19 -36.21 -1.87
N GLY A 407 31.97 -36.69 -3.11
CA GLY A 407 31.27 -37.94 -3.40
C GLY A 407 29.75 -37.87 -3.19
N LEU A 408 29.21 -36.70 -2.91
CA LEU A 408 27.80 -36.45 -2.61
C LEU A 408 26.94 -36.34 -3.89
N THR A 409 27.53 -36.23 -5.08
CA THR A 409 26.81 -36.35 -6.35
C THR A 409 26.81 -37.79 -6.86
N GLY A 410 25.70 -38.50 -6.64
CA GLY A 410 25.32 -39.61 -7.51
C GLY A 410 26.07 -40.93 -7.36
N HIS A 411 26.17 -41.46 -6.14
CA HIS A 411 25.96 -42.89 -5.83
C HIS A 411 25.55 -43.10 -4.36
N ASP A 412 25.88 -42.16 -3.46
CA ASP A 412 25.56 -42.26 -2.03
C ASP A 412 24.14 -41.79 -1.66
N PHE A 413 23.52 -40.92 -2.46
CA PHE A 413 22.11 -40.52 -2.25
C PHE A 413 21.09 -41.62 -2.56
N ARG A 414 21.49 -42.66 -3.30
CA ARG A 414 20.63 -43.83 -3.58
C ARG A 414 20.76 -44.96 -2.55
N ARG A 415 21.72 -44.88 -1.62
CA ARG A 415 22.00 -45.96 -0.66
C ARG A 415 21.52 -45.69 0.76
N SER A 416 21.11 -44.46 1.07
CA SER A 416 20.54 -44.11 2.38
C SER A 416 19.01 -44.24 2.47
N GLY A 417 18.36 -44.82 1.46
CA GLY A 417 16.94 -45.17 1.52
C GLY A 417 16.64 -46.44 0.71
N PHE A 418 16.38 -47.54 1.43
CA PHE A 418 15.85 -48.83 0.98
C PHE A 418 16.81 -49.86 0.35
N SER A 419 17.40 -50.71 1.22
CA SER A 419 17.71 -52.15 1.10
C SER A 419 18.83 -52.45 2.12
N GLU A 420 18.78 -53.38 3.05
CA GLU A 420 18.07 -54.64 3.27
C GLU A 420 17.93 -54.86 4.78
N GLN A 421 16.75 -55.30 5.25
CA GLN A 421 16.69 -56.15 6.43
C GLN A 421 16.65 -57.60 5.93
N GLU A 422 17.73 -58.33 6.18
CA GLU A 422 17.73 -59.78 6.11
C GLU A 422 17.81 -60.34 7.55
N LYS A 423 17.17 -61.52 7.72
CA LYS A 423 17.20 -62.48 8.84
C LYS A 423 16.14 -62.25 9.92
N THR A 424 15.35 -63.23 10.33
CA THR A 424 15.50 -64.69 10.52
C THR A 424 14.09 -65.30 10.53
N GLY A 425 13.77 -66.44 9.92
CA GLY A 425 14.13 -67.80 10.35
C GLY A 425 12.84 -68.60 10.56
N ASP A 426 12.71 -69.77 9.94
CA ASP A 426 12.56 -71.07 10.61
C ASP A 426 12.17 -72.15 9.59
N GLN A 427 12.72 -73.33 9.80
CA GLN A 427 12.51 -74.54 9.03
C GLN A 427 11.17 -75.20 9.41
N SER A 428 10.82 -76.20 8.59
CA SER A 428 10.03 -77.40 8.89
C SER A 428 8.53 -77.44 8.51
N GLU A 429 8.32 -78.36 7.56
CA GLU A 429 7.30 -79.43 7.54
C GLU A 429 5.98 -79.24 6.79
N ASP A 430 5.73 -80.28 5.98
CA ASP A 430 4.47 -80.77 5.38
C ASP A 430 3.79 -79.90 4.29
N ASN A 431 3.35 -80.41 3.14
CA ASN A 431 2.96 -81.76 2.76
C ASN A 431 2.96 -81.92 1.22
N GLN A 432 2.94 -83.17 0.78
CA GLN A 432 3.01 -83.74 -0.56
C GLN A 432 2.10 -83.16 -1.68
N PRO A 433 2.40 -83.51 -2.96
CA PRO A 433 1.72 -83.00 -4.15
C PRO A 433 0.53 -83.87 -4.56
N LEU A 434 -0.39 -83.28 -5.34
CA LEU A 434 -1.36 -83.88 -6.29
C LEU A 434 -2.21 -82.69 -6.78
N GLN A 435 -2.43 -82.40 -8.05
CA GLN A 435 -2.28 -83.15 -9.29
C GLN A 435 -2.26 -82.14 -10.45
#